data_AF-A0A2P5DZK2-F1
#
_entry.id   AF-A0A2P5DZK2-F1
#
_cell.length_a   1.000
_cell.length_b   1.000
_cell.length_c   1.000
_cell.angle_alpha   90.00
_cell.angle_beta   90.00
_cell.angle_gamma   90.00
#
_symmetry.space_group_name_H-M   'P 1'
#
loop_
_entity.id
_entity.type
_entity.pdbx_description
1 polymer ?
#
loop_
_entity_poly.entity_id
_entity_poly.type
_entity_poly.pdbx_seq_one_letter_code
_entity_poly.pdbx_strand_id
1 'polypeptide(L)' 'IQLASSLGATHVILEGDSKTVIDSLNLGEDNCPWEFSNVIVDCRCNLALFEAWSTSHIKRLSNCSAHNIAK' A
#
# COMPACT_ATOMS: atom_id res chain seq x y z
N ILE A 1 -1.87 6.84 -0.22
CA ILE A 1 -1.93 7.00 1.26
C ILE A 1 -2.26 8.44 1.64
N GLN A 2 -1.41 9.43 1.25
CA GLN A 2 -1.65 10.85 1.53
C GLN A 2 -3.04 11.35 1.09
N LEU A 3 -3.51 10.94 -0.10
CA LEU A 3 -4.86 11.30 -0.56
C LEU A 3 -5.95 10.84 0.43
N ALA A 4 -5.90 9.60 0.89
CA ALA A 4 -6.88 9.08 1.86
C ALA A 4 -6.83 9.85 3.18
N SER A 5 -5.63 10.18 3.66
CA SER A 5 -5.44 11.03 4.86
C SER A 5 -6.03 12.42 4.66
N SER A 6 -5.80 13.05 3.50
CA SER A 6 -6.34 14.38 3.18
C SER A 6 -7.86 14.43 3.06
N LEU A 7 -8.47 13.29 2.74
CA LEU A 7 -9.93 13.12 2.70
C LEU A 7 -10.53 12.80 4.09
N GLY A 8 -9.71 12.71 5.14
CA GLY A 8 -10.16 12.42 6.49
C GLY A 8 -10.51 10.95 6.74
N ALA A 9 -10.01 10.02 5.91
CA ALA A 9 -10.22 8.60 6.16
C ALA A 9 -9.48 8.16 7.43
N THR A 10 -10.17 7.46 8.33
CA THR A 10 -9.58 6.89 9.55
C THR A 10 -9.28 5.40 9.41
N HIS A 11 -9.99 4.71 8.53
CA HIS A 11 -9.85 3.28 8.24
C HIS A 11 -9.57 3.09 6.75
N VAL A 12 -8.48 2.39 6.40
CA VAL A 12 -8.08 2.21 5.00
C VAL A 12 -7.74 0.77 4.66
N ILE A 13 -8.18 0.32 3.48
CA ILE A 13 -7.76 -0.96 2.89
C ILE A 13 -6.96 -0.63 1.63
N LEU A 14 -5.71 -1.04 1.61
CA LEU A 14 -4.84 -0.87 0.44
C LEU A 14 -4.93 -2.10 -0.46
N GLU A 15 -5.52 -1.94 -1.63
CA GLU A 15 -5.58 -2.99 -2.64
C GLU A 15 -4.52 -2.76 -3.73
N GLY A 16 -3.84 -3.84 -4.13
CA GLY A 16 -2.84 -3.78 -5.20
C GLY A 16 -2.57 -5.14 -5.81
N ASP A 17 -2.07 -5.15 -7.04
CA ASP A 17 -1.75 -6.38 -7.79
C ASP A 17 -0.29 -6.81 -7.71
N SER A 18 0.57 -5.98 -7.11
CA SER A 18 1.95 -6.35 -6.79
C SER A 18 2.02 -7.15 -5.48
N LYS A 19 2.21 -8.47 -5.59
CA LYS A 19 2.36 -9.35 -4.43
C LYS A 19 3.52 -8.91 -3.54
N THR A 20 4.66 -8.57 -4.14
CA THR A 20 5.86 -8.15 -3.41
C THR A 20 5.58 -6.91 -2.57
N VAL A 21 4.92 -5.89 -3.12
CA VAL A 21 4.61 -4.66 -2.37
C VAL A 21 3.63 -4.93 -1.23
N ILE A 22 2.57 -5.71 -1.50
CA ILE A 22 1.57 -6.07 -0.48
C ILE A 22 2.21 -6.88 0.66
N ASP A 23 3.03 -7.88 0.32
CA ASP A 23 3.73 -8.70 1.30
C ASP A 23 4.74 -7.86 2.11
N SER A 24 5.51 -6.96 1.49
CA SER A 24 6.44 -6.07 2.19
C SER A 24 5.72 -5.09 3.13
N LEU A 25 4.55 -4.56 2.73
CA LEU A 25 3.73 -3.72 3.60
C LEU A 25 3.24 -4.49 4.82
N ASN A 26 2.81 -5.74 4.67
CA ASN A 26 2.32 -6.57 5.78
C ASN A 26 3.45 -7.08 6.68
N LEU A 27 4.45 -7.73 6.09
CA LEU A 27 5.48 -8.50 6.81
C LEU A 27 6.64 -7.64 7.31
N GLY A 28 6.79 -6.40 6.81
CA GLY A 28 7.83 -5.47 7.24
C GLY A 28 9.06 -5.43 6.35
N GLU A 29 9.96 -4.51 6.67
CA GLU A 29 11.13 -4.13 5.85
C GLU A 29 12.09 -5.28 5.57
N ASP A 30 12.25 -6.22 6.52
CA ASP A 30 13.11 -7.40 6.34
C ASP A 30 12.69 -8.30 5.18
N ASN A 31 11.43 -8.20 4.74
CA ASN A 31 10.86 -8.94 3.62
C ASN A 31 10.71 -8.07 2.35
N CYS A 32 11.36 -6.91 2.32
CA CYS A 32 11.35 -6.00 1.19
C CYS A 32 12.67 -6.08 0.42
N PRO A 33 12.62 -6.21 -0.92
CA PRO A 33 13.78 -5.94 -1.76
C PRO A 33 14.37 -4.56 -1.45
N TRP A 34 15.70 -4.50 -1.35
CA TRP A 34 16.42 -3.31 -0.91
C TRP A 34 16.16 -2.10 -1.82
N GLU A 35 15.86 -2.33 -3.10
CA GLU A 35 15.65 -1.33 -4.14
C GLU A 35 14.50 -0.36 -3.81
N PHE A 36 13.51 -0.80 -3.04
CA PHE A 36 12.35 0.01 -2.66
C PHE A 36 12.01 -0.07 -1.16
N SER A 37 12.94 -0.55 -0.34
CA SER A 37 12.84 -0.62 1.13
C SER A 37 12.43 0.72 1.75
N ASN A 38 13.12 1.81 1.42
CA ASN A 38 12.81 3.15 1.89
C ASN A 38 11.36 3.57 1.59
N VAL A 39 10.84 3.21 0.41
CA VAL A 39 9.46 3.52 0.02
C VAL A 39 8.47 2.75 0.89
N ILE A 40 8.76 1.48 1.24
CA ILE A 40 7.91 0.68 2.13
C ILE A 40 7.94 1.24 3.56
N VAL A 41 9.10 1.65 4.06
CA VAL A 41 9.24 2.30 5.37
C VAL A 41 8.38 3.56 5.42
N ASP A 42 8.52 4.44 4.43
CA ASP A 42 7.73 5.67 4.34
C ASP A 42 6.22 5.36 4.26
N CYS A 43 5.81 4.37 3.45
CA CYS A 43 4.42 3.94 3.38
C CYS A 43 3.89 3.50 4.75
N ARG A 44 4.65 2.68 5.49
CA ARG A 44 4.27 2.18 6.82
C ARG A 44 4.18 3.32 7.84
N CYS A 45 5.11 4.27 7.82
CA CYS A 45 5.06 5.46 8.66
C CYS A 45 3.78 6.27 8.41
N ASN A 46 3.39 6.46 7.14
CA ASN A 46 2.15 7.14 6.79
C ASN A 46 0.90 6.32 7.18
N LEU A 47 0.96 4.98 7.06
CA LEU A 47 -0.14 4.10 7.44
C LEU A 47 -0.38 4.04 8.94
N ALA A 48 0.66 4.24 9.75
CA ALA A 48 0.56 4.31 11.21
C ALA A 48 -0.28 5.51 11.71
N LEU A 49 -0.60 6.46 10.84
CA LEU A 49 -1.47 7.60 11.16
C LEU A 49 -2.97 7.27 11.10
N PHE A 50 -3.34 6.13 10.50
CA PHE A 50 -4.73 5.66 10.43
C PHE A 50 -5.08 4.85 11.69
N GLU A 51 -6.32 4.95 12.15
CA GLU A 51 -6.81 4.17 13.30
C GLU A 51 -6.77 2.66 13.01
N ALA A 52 -7.06 2.29 11.77
CA ALA A 52 -6.89 0.94 11.29
C ALA A 52 -6.50 0.93 9.81
N TRP A 53 -5.65 -0.02 9.43
CA TRP A 53 -5.38 -0.30 8.04
C TRP A 53 -5.14 -1.78 7.79
N SER A 54 -5.38 -2.20 6.55
CA SER A 54 -5.03 -3.53 6.05
C SER A 54 -4.60 -3.45 4.59
N THR A 55 -4.02 -4.53 4.08
CA THR A 55 -3.71 -4.66 2.66
C THR A 55 -4.35 -5.92 2.08
N SER A 56 -4.61 -5.88 0.78
CA SER A 56 -5.17 -7.01 0.03
C SER A 56 -4.50 -7.13 -1.33
N HIS A 57 -3.99 -8.33 -1.62
CA HIS A 57 -3.48 -8.64 -2.96
C HIS A 57 -4.65 -9.01 -3.87
N ILE A 58 -4.84 -8.23 -4.93
CA ILE A 58 -5.92 -8.43 -5.90
C ILE A 58 -5.37 -8.76 -7.28
N LYS A 59 -6.18 -9.38 -8.13
CA LYS A 59 -5.80 -9.62 -9.52
C LYS A 59 -5.71 -8.31 -10.28
N ARG A 60 -4.78 -8.19 -11.23
CA ARG A 60 -4.61 -7.01 -12.09
C ARG A 60 -5.89 -6.54 -12.79
N LEU A 61 -6.75 -7.48 -13.18
CA LEU A 61 -8.06 -7.16 -13.78
C LEU A 61 -8.98 -6.41 -12.82
N SER A 62 -8.89 -6.69 -11.51
CA SER A 62 -9.61 -5.97 -10.46
C SER A 62 -8.94 -4.64 -10.13
N ASN A 63 -7.62 -4.51 -10.34
CA ASN A 63 -6.86 -3.27 -10.18
C ASN A 63 -6.85 -2.37 -11.44
N CYS A 64 -7.85 -2.53 -12.32
CA CYS A 64 -7.84 -1.88 -13.64
C CYS A 64 -7.86 -0.35 -13.55
N SER A 65 -8.57 0.21 -12.57
CA SER A 65 -8.64 1.66 -12.35
C SER A 65 -7.28 2.25 -12.03
N ALA A 66 -6.54 1.67 -11.08
CA ALA A 66 -5.20 2.13 -10.74
C ALA A 66 -4.22 1.91 -11.91
N HIS A 67 -4.32 0.76 -12.60
CA HIS A 67 -3.51 0.47 -13.78
C HIS A 67 -3.73 1.49 -14.90
N ASN A 68 -4.96 1.97 -15.11
CA ASN A 68 -5.27 2.97 -16.13
C ASN A 68 -4.79 4.38 -15.74
N ILE A 69 -4.76 4.71 -14.45
CA ILE A 69 -4.23 5.99 -13.96
C ILE A 69 -2.70 6.02 -14.05
N ALA A 70 -2.04 4.89 -13.88
CA ALA A 70 -0.57 4.78 -13.89
C ALA A 70 0.05 4.75 -15.30
N LYS A 71 -0.77 4.63 -16.35
CA LYS A 71 -0.32 4.72 -17.75
C LYS A 71 -0.17 6.17 -18.18
#